data_AF-A0A951A5K7-F1
#
_entry.id   AF-A0A951A5K7-F1
#
_cell.length_a   1.000
_cell.length_b   1.000
_cell.length_c   1.000
_cell.angle_alpha   90.00
_cell.angle_beta   90.00
_cell.angle_gamma   90.00
#
_symmetry.space_group_name_H-M   'P 1'
#
loop_
_entity.id
_entity.type
_entity.pdbx_description
1 polymer ?
#
loop_
_entity_poly.entity_id
_entity_poly.type
_entity_poly.pdbx_seq_one_letter_code
_entity_poly.pdbx_strand_id
1 'polypeptide(L)' 'MSAPVSLRLDDDVRKTLEAEARSRNIGLATLLRQIAAEAARQVRRRRIREQSEAVGAYVASNPEAKEFYEFWGTPHIDGL' A
#
# COMPACT_ATOMS: atom_id res chain seq x y z
N MET A 1 20.32 -12.52 -0.28
CA MET A 1 19.72 -11.62 0.73
C MET A 1 20.02 -10.19 0.29
N SER A 2 19.05 -9.27 0.32
CA SER A 2 19.34 -7.86 0.00
C SER A 2 20.21 -7.24 1.09
N ALA A 3 20.98 -6.21 0.73
CA ALA A 3 21.84 -5.50 1.69
C ALA A 3 21.03 -4.95 2.89
N PRO A 4 21.60 -4.96 4.11
CA PRO A 4 20.96 -4.36 5.27
C PRO A 4 20.86 -2.85 5.12
N VAL A 5 19.76 -2.27 5.59
CA VAL A 5 19.55 -0.82 5.64
C VAL A 5 19.88 -0.32 7.03
N SER A 6 20.79 0.66 7.12
CA SER A 6 21.09 1.35 8.37
C SER A 6 20.24 2.62 8.47
N LEU A 7 19.47 2.75 9.55
CA LEU A 7 18.58 3.88 9.80
C LEU A 7 19.07 4.64 11.03
N ARG A 8 19.20 5.97 10.92
CA ARG A 8 19.40 6.84 12.07
C ARG A 8 18.03 7.25 12.59
N LEU A 9 17.83 7.11 13.88
CA LEU A 9 16.60 7.47 14.58
C LEU A 9 16.95 8.43 15.69
N ASP A 10 16.10 9.43 15.91
CA ASP A 10 16.15 10.24 17.11
C ASP A 10 15.85 9.37 18.33
N ASP A 11 16.43 9.72 19.48
CA ASP A 11 16.37 8.89 20.69
C ASP A 11 14.93 8.61 21.14
N ASP A 12 14.04 9.60 21.04
CA ASP A 12 12.64 9.44 21.44
C ASP A 12 11.85 8.56 20.46
N VAL A 13 12.14 8.66 19.16
CA VAL A 13 11.57 7.78 18.14
C VAL A 13 12.04 6.34 18.37
N ARG A 14 13.34 6.15 18.65
CA ARG A 14 13.92 4.85 18.95
C ARG A 14 13.26 4.22 20.18
N LYS A 15 13.11 4.97 21.28
CA LYS A 15 12.42 4.50 22.50
C LYS A 15 10.98 4.08 22.23
N THR A 16 10.24 4.87 21.46
CA THR A 16 8.84 4.59 21.11
C THR A 16 8.73 3.28 20.33
N LEU A 17 9.57 3.09 19.30
CA LEU A 17 9.57 1.88 18.49
C LEU A 17 10.06 0.65 19.27
N GLU A 18 11.02 0.80 20.17
CA GLU A 18 11.44 -0.30 21.05
C GLU A 18 10.35 -0.72 22.03
N ALA A 19 9.60 0.23 22.60
CA ALA A 19 8.47 -0.07 23.49
C ALA A 19 7.39 -0.85 22.73
N GLU A 20 7.08 -0.44 21.50
CA GLU A 20 6.12 -1.14 20.64
C GLU A 20 6.62 -2.53 20.21
N ALA A 21 7.91 -2.67 19.92
CA ALA A 21 8.49 -3.97 19.60
C ALA A 21 8.39 -4.92 20.81
N ARG A 22 8.67 -4.42 22.02
CA ARG A 22 8.52 -5.17 23.28
C ARG A 22 7.07 -5.54 23.57
N SER A 23 6.11 -4.64 23.39
CA SER A 23 4.69 -4.94 23.62
C SER A 23 4.18 -6.10 22.75
N ARG A 24 4.78 -6.26 21.56
CA ARG A 24 4.51 -7.35 20.61
C ARG A 24 5.44 -8.56 20.73
N ASN A 25 6.36 -8.58 21.71
CA ASN A 25 7.38 -9.62 21.89
C ASN A 25 8.24 -9.89 20.64
N ILE A 26 8.59 -8.84 19.88
CA ILE A 26 9.46 -8.93 18.70
C ILE A 26 10.66 -8.01 18.81
N GLY A 27 11.70 -8.27 17.99
CA GLY A 27 12.86 -7.38 17.88
C GLY A 27 12.54 -6.12 17.07
N LEU A 28 13.26 -5.02 17.36
CA LEU A 28 13.09 -3.73 16.67
C LEU A 28 13.27 -3.86 15.15
N ALA A 29 14.24 -4.64 14.68
CA ALA A 29 14.45 -4.88 13.25
C ALA A 29 13.25 -5.56 12.58
N THR A 30 12.56 -6.46 13.28
CA THR A 30 11.35 -7.12 12.78
C THR A 30 10.20 -6.14 12.70
N LEU A 31 9.99 -5.32 13.73
CA LEU A 31 8.98 -4.27 13.73
C LEU A 31 9.20 -3.28 12.57
N LEU A 32 10.43 -2.77 12.42
CA LEU A 32 10.78 -1.86 11.33
C LEU A 32 10.53 -2.46 9.94
N ARG A 33 10.81 -3.76 9.77
CA ARG A 33 10.52 -4.46 8.51
C ARG A 33 9.02 -4.54 8.24
N GLN A 34 8.20 -4.80 9.26
CA GLN A 34 6.74 -4.85 9.13
C GLN A 34 6.18 -3.48 8.74
N ILE A 35 6.59 -2.43 9.45
CA ILE A 35 6.20 -1.04 9.17
C ILE A 35 6.59 -0.67 7.73
N ALA A 36 7.83 -0.98 7.32
CA ALA A 36 8.30 -0.69 5.96
C ALA A 36 7.47 -1.43 4.89
N ALA A 37 7.14 -2.70 5.13
CA ALA A 37 6.32 -3.49 4.21
C ALA A 37 4.89 -2.95 4.10
N GLU A 38 4.29 -2.54 5.21
CA GLU A 38 2.97 -1.91 5.23
C GLU A 38 2.96 -0.56 4.51
N ALA A 39 3.94 0.30 4.80
CA ALA A 39 4.11 1.59 4.14
C ALA A 39 4.30 1.41 2.62
N ALA A 40 5.12 0.44 2.19
CA ALA A 40 5.30 0.15 0.77
C ALA A 40 3.98 -0.28 0.09
N ARG A 41 3.18 -1.11 0.74
CA ARG A 41 1.85 -1.50 0.25
C ARG A 41 0.92 -0.29 0.16
N GLN A 42 0.94 0.61 1.14
CA GLN A 42 0.15 1.84 1.12
C GLN A 42 0.56 2.76 -0.03
N VAL A 43 1.86 2.98 -0.24
CA VAL A 43 2.39 3.76 -1.37
C VAL A 43 1.94 3.17 -2.70
N ARG A 44 2.03 1.84 -2.86
CA ARG A 44 1.56 1.16 -4.08
C ARG A 44 0.06 1.35 -4.30
N ARG A 45 -0.76 1.15 -3.26
CA ARG A 45 -2.22 1.34 -3.35
C ARG A 45 -2.59 2.78 -3.67
N ARG A 46 -1.89 3.77 -3.09
CA ARG A 46 -2.12 5.18 -3.38
C ARG A 46 -1.87 5.49 -4.86
N ARG A 47 -0.75 5.03 -5.42
CA ARG A 47 -0.45 5.19 -6.86
C ARG A 47 -1.52 4.56 -7.75
N ILE A 48 -1.99 3.37 -7.41
CA ILE A 48 -3.07 2.71 -8.17
C ILE A 48 -4.32 3.58 -8.13
N ARG A 49 -4.72 4.10 -6.97
CA ARG A 49 -5.90 4.98 -6.85
C ARG A 49 -5.76 6.26 -7.67
N GLU A 50 -4.61 6.94 -7.58
CA GLU A 50 -4.31 8.14 -8.38
C GLU A 50 -4.45 7.85 -9.89
N GLN A 51 -3.96 6.69 -10.34
CA GLN A 51 -4.11 6.26 -11.75
C GLN A 51 -5.55 5.89 -12.09
N SER A 52 -6.25 5.18 -11.21
CA SER A 52 -7.66 4.81 -11.41
C SER A 52 -8.57 6.04 -11.45
N GLU A 53 -8.28 7.10 -10.68
CA GLU A 53 -9.00 8.37 -10.74
C GLU A 53 -8.87 9.02 -12.12
N ALA A 54 -7.66 9.04 -12.69
CA ALA A 54 -7.44 9.55 -14.04
C ALA A 54 -8.24 8.76 -15.10
N VAL A 55 -8.26 7.42 -14.99
CA VAL A 55 -9.07 6.57 -15.88
C VAL A 55 -10.57 6.84 -15.68
N GLY A 56 -11.04 6.93 -14.43
CA GLY A 56 -12.43 7.22 -14.12
C GLY A 56 -12.89 8.57 -14.68
N ALA A 57 -12.05 9.61 -14.57
CA ALA A 57 -12.32 10.92 -15.17
C ALA A 57 -12.42 10.84 -16.70
N TYR A 58 -11.52 10.10 -17.36
CA TYR A 58 -11.57 9.88 -18.80
C TYR A 58 -12.87 9.17 -19.23
N VAL A 59 -13.21 8.06 -18.57
CA VAL A 59 -14.44 7.29 -18.84
C VAL A 59 -15.69 8.15 -18.64
N ALA A 60 -15.74 8.97 -17.58
CA ALA A 60 -16.86 9.88 -17.36
C ALA A 60 -17.01 10.95 -18.47
N SER A 61 -15.90 11.36 -19.07
CA SER A 61 -15.86 12.39 -20.14
C SER A 61 -16.05 11.84 -21.56
N ASN A 62 -15.94 10.52 -21.76
CA ASN A 62 -15.98 9.89 -23.08
C ASN A 62 -17.07 8.78 -23.15
N PRO A 63 -18.17 9.00 -23.89
CA PRO A 63 -19.26 8.02 -24.04
C PRO A 63 -18.81 6.64 -24.54
N GLU A 64 -17.89 6.58 -25.49
CA GLU A 64 -17.38 5.30 -26.05
C GLU A 64 -16.60 4.50 -25.00
N ALA A 65 -15.83 5.20 -24.17
CA ALA A 65 -15.12 4.57 -23.05
C ALA A 65 -16.10 4.06 -21.98
N LYS A 66 -17.21 4.77 -21.75
CA LYS A 66 -18.28 4.33 -20.84
C LYS A 66 -18.98 3.08 -21.35
N GLU A 67 -19.36 3.07 -22.63
CA GLU A 67 -19.98 1.91 -23.28
C GLU A 67 -19.08 0.67 -23.22
N PHE A 68 -17.76 0.85 -23.40
CA PHE A 68 -16.80 -0.25 -23.24
C PHE A 68 -16.85 -0.89 -21.85
N TYR A 69 -16.87 -0.09 -20.78
CA TYR A 69 -16.95 -0.63 -19.41
C TYR A 69 -18.32 -1.23 -19.08
N GLU A 70 -19.41 -0.68 -19.63
CA GLU A 70 -20.75 -1.26 -19.51
C GLU A 70 -20.85 -2.61 -20.21
N PHE A 71 -20.26 -2.75 -21.41
CA PHE A 71 -20.15 -4.03 -22.12
C PHE A 71 -19.29 -5.04 -21.36
N TRP A 72 -18.16 -4.60 -20.81
CA TRP A 72 -17.26 -5.46 -20.03
C TRP A 72 -17.89 -5.94 -18.72
N GLY A 73 -18.80 -5.15 -18.15
CA GLY A 73 -19.53 -5.47 -16.93
C GLY A 73 -18.66 -5.44 -15.67
N THR A 74 -19.25 -5.88 -14.56
CA THR A 74 -18.52 -6.06 -13.28
C THR A 74 -18.06 -7.51 -13.20
N PRO A 75 -16.75 -7.80 -13.09
CA PRO A 75 -16.29 -9.16 -12.90
C PRO A 75 -16.95 -9.79 -11.66
N HIS A 76 -17.79 -10.80 -11.87
CA HIS A 76 -18.33 -11.62 -10.79
C HIS A 76 -17.39 -12.78 -10.51
N ILE A 77 -17.11 -13.03 -9.23
CA ILE A 77 -16.43 -14.26 -8.81
C ILE A 77 -17.48 -15.36 -8.84
N ASP A 78 -17.83 -15.83 -10.04
CA ASP A 78 -18.55 -17.08 -10.20
C ASP A 78 -17.50 -18.17 -10.43
N GLY A 79 -17.11 -18.86 -9.34
CA GLY A 79 -16.21 -20.02 -9.44
C GLY A 79 -15.21 -20.25 -8.31
N LEU A 80 -15.60 -20.10 -7.04
CA LEU A 80 -14.94 -20.80 -5.91
C LEU A 80 -15.93 -21.72 -5.21
#